data_AF-A0A9D9E9C5-F1
#
_entry.id   AF-A0A9D9E9C5-F1
#
_cell.length_a   1.000
_cell.length_b   1.000
_cell.length_c   1.000
_cell.angle_alpha   90.00
_cell.angle_beta   90.00
_cell.angle_gamma   90.00
#
_symmetry.space_group_name_H-M   'P 1'
#
loop_
_entity.id
_entity.type
_entity.pdbx_description
1 polymer ?
#
loop_
_entity_poly.entity_id
_entity_poly.type
_entity_poly.pdbx_seq_one_letter_code
_entity_poly.pdbx_strand_id
1 'polypeptide(L)'
;MINLDEFGMMPIEIQKEIARKEKERRREKGITQEEMARRANLSLSSLRRFEQTGEISFAALIRIGSVLDDEKAFLGLFAPQEFRTMKELLDAKRRKG
;
A
#
# COMPACT_ATOMS: atom_id res chain seq x y z
N MET A 1 -4.14 21.52 6.56
CA MET A 1 -4.93 20.28 6.43
C MET A 1 -4.81 19.82 4.99
N ILE A 2 -4.27 18.62 4.74
CA ILE A 2 -4.24 18.07 3.38
C ILE A 2 -5.68 17.72 3.02
N ASN A 3 -6.17 18.26 1.91
CA ASN A 3 -7.50 18.02 1.40
C ASN A 3 -7.48 16.68 0.63
N LEU A 4 -8.23 15.68 1.11
CA LEU A 4 -8.24 14.27 0.63
C LEU A 4 -9.39 13.99 -0.37
N ASP A 5 -10.00 15.06 -0.85
CA ASP A 5 -11.20 15.13 -1.66
C ASP A 5 -11.02 14.62 -3.10
N GLU A 6 -9.79 14.54 -3.63
CA GLU A 6 -9.56 13.92 -4.95
C GLU A 6 -9.84 12.40 -4.99
N PHE A 7 -9.79 11.70 -3.84
CA PHE A 7 -10.07 10.26 -3.75
C PHE A 7 -11.41 9.92 -3.08
N GLY A 8 -12.08 10.89 -2.45
CA GLY A 8 -13.32 10.68 -1.70
C GLY A 8 -13.19 9.75 -0.48
N MET A 9 -11.96 9.42 -0.06
CA MET A 9 -11.67 8.50 1.04
C MET A 9 -10.89 9.17 2.16
N MET A 10 -11.33 8.93 3.39
CA MET A 10 -10.63 9.24 4.63
C MET A 10 -9.39 8.34 4.79
N PRO A 11 -8.34 8.77 5.53
CA PRO A 11 -7.12 7.98 5.69
C PRO A 11 -7.37 6.58 6.29
N ILE A 12 -8.35 6.47 7.17
CA ILE A 12 -8.75 5.20 7.78
C ILE A 12 -9.40 4.25 6.76
N GLU A 13 -10.10 4.79 5.76
CA GLU A 13 -10.71 4.00 4.69
C GLU A 13 -9.63 3.44 3.76
N ILE A 14 -8.60 4.23 3.45
CA ILE A 14 -7.43 3.77 2.70
C ILE A 14 -6.73 2.62 3.43
N GLN A 15 -6.51 2.75 4.75
CA GLN A 15 -5.88 1.69 5.55
C GLN A 15 -6.69 0.39 5.55
N LYS A 16 -8.01 0.49 5.75
CA LYS A 16 -8.92 -0.67 5.72
C LYS A 16 -8.97 -1.31 4.34
N GLU A 17 -8.94 -0.52 3.28
CA GLU A 17 -8.94 -1.02 1.92
C GLU A 17 -7.64 -1.77 1.59
N ILE A 18 -6.48 -1.27 2.04
CA ILE A 18 -5.21 -1.99 1.92
C ILE A 18 -5.26 -3.32 2.66
N ALA A 19 -5.76 -3.35 3.90
CA ALA A 19 -5.90 -4.58 4.68
C ALA A 19 -6.89 -5.58 4.04
N ARG A 20 -7.99 -5.09 3.47
CA ARG A 20 -8.95 -5.93 2.72
C ARG A 20 -8.27 -6.59 1.51
N LYS A 21 -7.53 -5.82 0.71
CA LYS A 21 -6.80 -6.33 -0.47
C LYS A 21 -5.73 -7.35 -0.10
N GLU A 22 -4.97 -7.10 0.97
CA GLU A 22 -4.01 -8.06 1.50
C GLU A 22 -4.68 -9.40 1.83
N LYS A 23 -5.77 -9.35 2.61
CA LYS A 23 -6.52 -10.53 3.02
C LYS A 23 -7.09 -11.32 1.84
N GLU A 24 -7.57 -10.64 0.82
CA GLU A 24 -8.06 -11.27 -0.42
C GLU A 24 -6.95 -11.99 -1.15
N ARG A 25 -5.84 -11.30 -1.43
CA ARG A 25 -4.66 -11.91 -2.10
C ARG A 25 -4.09 -13.08 -1.32
N ARG A 26 -4.00 -12.94 0.01
CA ARG A 26 -3.54 -14.01 0.89
C ARG A 26 -4.42 -15.26 0.75
N ARG A 27 -5.76 -15.08 0.70
CA ARG A 27 -6.73 -16.17 0.50
C ARG A 27 -6.66 -16.77 -0.90
N GLU A 28 -6.50 -15.94 -1.94
CA GLU A 28 -6.31 -16.40 -3.32
C GLU A 28 -5.06 -17.27 -3.48
N LYS A 29 -3.98 -16.93 -2.76
CA LYS A 29 -2.76 -17.75 -2.68
C LYS A 29 -2.87 -18.96 -1.73
N GLY A 30 -4.01 -19.17 -1.08
CA GLY A 30 -4.23 -20.29 -0.13
C GLY A 30 -3.41 -20.20 1.16
N ILE A 31 -2.94 -19.01 1.54
CA ILE A 31 -2.09 -18.78 2.70
C ILE A 31 -2.97 -18.54 3.95
N THR A 32 -2.75 -19.27 5.04
CA THR A 32 -3.48 -19.04 6.30
C THR A 32 -2.95 -17.79 7.02
N GLN A 33 -3.68 -17.28 8.02
CA GLN A 33 -3.19 -16.16 8.82
C GLN A 33 -1.90 -16.54 9.57
N GLU A 34 -1.86 -17.75 10.12
CA GLU A 34 -0.71 -18.30 10.83
C GLU A 34 0.52 -18.39 9.92
N GLU A 35 0.33 -18.91 8.71
CA GLU A 35 1.42 -19.03 7.73
C GLU A 35 1.90 -17.67 7.25
N MET A 36 0.98 -16.73 6.98
CA MET A 36 1.34 -15.37 6.58
C MET A 36 2.12 -14.65 7.68
N ALA A 37 1.64 -14.71 8.93
CA ALA A 37 2.31 -14.10 10.07
C ALA A 37 3.72 -14.67 10.22
N ARG A 38 3.88 -15.99 10.12
CA ARG A 38 5.18 -16.67 10.17
C ARG A 38 6.11 -16.19 9.05
N ARG A 39 5.65 -16.17 7.79
CA ARG A 39 6.45 -15.74 6.63
C ARG A 39 6.87 -14.27 6.71
N ALA A 40 5.99 -13.39 7.20
CA ALA A 40 6.25 -11.97 7.36
C ALA A 40 7.01 -11.62 8.66
N ASN A 41 7.37 -12.62 9.47
CA ASN A 41 7.99 -12.45 10.79
C ASN A 41 7.14 -11.55 11.73
N LEU A 42 5.84 -11.84 11.80
CA LEU A 42 4.85 -11.18 12.64
C LEU A 42 4.25 -12.18 13.62
N SER A 43 3.69 -11.68 14.72
CA SER A 43 2.77 -12.49 15.50
C SER A 43 1.42 -12.61 14.77
N LEU A 44 0.72 -13.71 15.03
CA LEU A 44 -0.65 -13.90 14.53
C LEU A 44 -1.60 -12.78 15.00
N SER A 45 -1.42 -12.28 16.23
CA SER A 45 -2.20 -11.17 16.77
C SER A 45 -1.95 -9.86 16.02
N SER A 46 -0.71 -9.58 15.61
CA SER A 46 -0.39 -8.42 14.78
C SER A 46 -1.05 -8.50 13.41
N LEU A 47 -1.01 -9.66 12.74
CA LEU A 47 -1.67 -9.83 11.45
C LEU A 47 -3.20 -9.71 11.58
N ARG A 48 -3.80 -10.32 12.60
CA ARG A 48 -5.25 -10.23 12.85
C ARG A 48 -5.69 -8.80 13.12
N ARG A 49 -4.93 -8.05 13.94
CA ARG A 49 -5.20 -6.63 14.19
C ARG A 49 -5.15 -5.84 12.90
N PHE A 50 -4.12 -6.03 12.08
CA PHE A 50 -4.01 -5.37 10.78
C PHE A 50 -5.20 -5.69 9.87
N GLU A 51 -5.53 -6.97 9.67
CA GLU A 51 -6.67 -7.37 8.83
C GLU A 51 -8.04 -6.87 9.35
N GLN A 52 -8.14 -6.56 10.65
CA GLN A 52 -9.37 -6.07 11.28
C GLN A 52 -9.48 -4.54 11.24
N THR A 53 -8.39 -3.83 11.52
CA THR A 53 -8.42 -2.38 11.75
C THR A 53 -7.77 -1.57 10.64
N GLY A 54 -6.92 -2.19 9.82
CA GLY A 54 -6.04 -1.50 8.86
C GLY A 54 -4.73 -1.00 9.47
N GLU A 55 -4.57 -1.10 10.79
CA GLU A 55 -3.42 -0.51 11.48
C GLU A 55 -2.25 -1.49 11.62
N ILE A 56 -1.09 -1.08 11.11
CA ILE A 56 0.17 -1.81 11.19
C ILE A 56 1.35 -0.83 11.05
N SER A 57 2.55 -1.24 11.45
CA SER A 57 3.76 -0.46 11.12
C SER A 57 4.13 -0.62 9.65
N PHE A 58 4.72 0.42 9.06
CA PHE A 58 5.16 0.40 7.65
C PHE A 58 6.14 -0.75 7.36
N ALA A 59 7.11 -0.99 8.26
CA ALA A 59 8.06 -2.09 8.12
C ALA A 59 7.41 -3.48 8.14
N ALA A 60 6.31 -3.66 8.87
CA ALA A 60 5.54 -4.90 8.86
C ALA A 60 4.69 -5.04 7.59
N LEU A 61 4.13 -3.93 7.08
CA LEU A 61 3.41 -3.90 5.82
C LEU A 61 4.31 -4.26 4.63
N ILE A 62 5.55 -3.75 4.58
CA ILE A 62 6.53 -4.13 3.55
C ILE A 62 6.80 -5.65 3.60
N ARG A 63 6.98 -6.22 4.79
CA ARG A 63 7.23 -7.67 4.94
C ARG A 63 6.06 -8.51 4.45
N ILE A 64 4.82 -8.09 4.74
CA ILE A 64 3.61 -8.69 4.15
C ILE A 64 3.66 -8.57 2.63
N GLY A 65 3.94 -7.37 2.11
CA GLY A 65 4.12 -7.12 0.68
C GLY A 65 5.12 -8.07 0.02
N SER A 66 6.27 -8.32 0.67
CA SER A 66 7.26 -9.27 0.17
C SER A 66 6.77 -10.71 0.12
N VAL A 67 5.96 -11.15 1.08
CA VAL A 67 5.34 -12.49 1.02
C VAL A 67 4.34 -12.59 -0.14
N LEU A 68 3.76 -11.46 -0.55
CA LEU A 68 2.81 -11.37 -1.65
C LEU A 68 3.45 -11.02 -3.00
N ASP A 69 4.78 -10.84 -3.08
CA ASP A 69 5.52 -10.42 -4.27
C ASP A 69 5.14 -8.99 -4.77
N ASP A 70 4.77 -8.09 -3.84
CA ASP A 70 4.27 -6.73 -4.10
C ASP A 70 5.32 -5.62 -3.85
N GLU A 71 6.62 -5.92 -3.70
CA GLU A 71 7.66 -4.95 -3.33
C GLU A 71 7.75 -3.78 -4.31
N LYS A 72 7.52 -4.05 -5.61
CA LYS A 72 7.52 -3.01 -6.65
C LYS A 72 6.47 -1.94 -6.40
N ALA A 73 5.30 -2.30 -5.85
CA ALA A 73 4.26 -1.34 -5.53
C ALA A 73 4.71 -0.37 -4.43
N PHE A 74 5.44 -0.86 -3.42
CA PHE A 74 6.01 -0.02 -2.35
C PHE A 74 7.09 0.92 -2.89
N LEU A 75 7.96 0.44 -3.78
CA LEU A 75 8.97 1.27 -4.42
C LEU A 75 8.37 2.32 -5.36
N GLY A 76 7.15 2.09 -5.86
CA GLY A 76 6.39 3.05 -6.65
C GLY A 76 5.72 4.15 -5.82
N LEU A 77 5.64 4.01 -4.49
CA LEU A 77 5.06 5.04 -3.63
C LEU A 77 5.90 6.32 -3.70
N PHE A 78 5.23 7.44 -3.97
CA PHE A 78 5.85 8.77 -4.14
C PHE A 78 6.89 8.85 -5.27
N ALA A 79 6.94 7.87 -6.17
CA ALA A 79 7.70 8.00 -7.40
C ALA A 79 7.23 9.24 -8.18
N PRO A 80 8.12 9.92 -8.92
CA PRO A 80 7.76 11.05 -9.74
C PRO A 80 6.55 10.70 -10.60
N GLN A 81 5.48 11.48 -10.45
CA GLN A 81 4.34 11.39 -11.34
C GLN A 81 4.85 11.87 -12.71
N GLU A 82 4.87 11.00 -13.73
CA GLU A 82 5.01 11.52 -15.10
C GLU A 82 3.90 12.55 -15.31
N PHE A 83 4.29 13.69 -15.89
CA PHE A 83 3.43 14.87 -16.04
C PHE A 83 2.02 14.46 -16.43
N ARG A 84 1.08 14.64 -15.50
CA ARG A 84 -0.29 14.15 -15.65
C ARG A 84 -1.06 14.97 -16.68
N THR A 85 -0.52 16.12 -17.08
CA THR A 85 -1.15 17.00 -18.07
C THR A 85 -0.16 17.49 -19.13
N MET A 86 -0.68 17.76 -20.33
CA MET A 86 0.08 18.36 -21.44
C MET A 86 0.76 19.69 -21.03
N LYS A 87 0.12 20.46 -20.15
CA LYS A 87 0.65 21.72 -19.62
C LYS A 87 1.90 21.49 -18.77
N GLU A 88 1.86 20.51 -17.87
CA GLU A 88 3.00 20.15 -17.02
C GLU A 88 4.21 19.68 -17.84
N LEU A 89 3.95 18.94 -18.93
CA LEU A 89 5.00 18.49 -19.87
C LEU A 89 5.63 19.66 -20.64
N LEU A 90 4.84 20.66 -21.04
CA LEU A 90 5.33 21.86 -21.73
C LEU A 90 6.16 22.76 -20.79
N ASP A 91 5.71 22.94 -19.55
CA ASP A 91 6.44 23.74 -18.55
C ASP A 91 7.76 23.07 -18.12
N ALA A 92 7.79 21.73 -18.05
CA ALA A 92 9.01 21.00 -17.78
C ALA A 92 10.05 21.10 -18.90
N LYS A 93 9.61 21.13 -20.17
CA LYS A 93 10.50 21.37 -21.31
C LYS A 93 11.10 22.78 -21.30
N ARG A 94 10.35 23.79 -20.84
CA ARG A 94 10.82 25.18 -20.73
C ARG A 94 11.86 25.41 -19.63
N ARG A 95 11.84 24.61 -18.55
CA ARG A 95 12.81 24.73 -17.44
C ARG A 95 14.17 24.07 -17.73
N LYS A 96 14.27 23.28 -18.81
CA LYS A 96 15.49 22.57 -19.21
C LYS A 96 16.26 23.24 -20.36
N GLY A 97 15.82 24.41 -20.83
CA GLY A 97 16.55 25.28 -21.76
C GLY A 97 16.90 26.59 -21.09
#